data_AF-A0A924M663-F1
#
_entry.id   AF-A0A924M663-F1
#
_cell.length_a   1.000
_cell.length_b   1.000
_cell.length_c   1.000
_cell.angle_alpha   90.00
_cell.angle_beta   90.00
_cell.angle_gamma   90.00
#
_symmetry.space_group_name_H-M   'P 1'
#
loop_
_entity.id
_entity.type
_entity.pdbx_description
1 polymer ?
#
loop_
_entity_poly.entity_id
_entity_poly.type
_entity_poly.pdbx_seq_one_letter_code
_entity_poly.pdbx_strand_id
1 'polypeptide(L)'
;MHTGRRRFSKSLACALALPAAWAQAKDTALPVPASLAQAALTAGATGEPLVLLISLPGCPFCELVRRSYLLPARLNDGVQAWQIDVLNKTALLIGFDGQPTTAALQTKAWKATFTPTVLFLGSQGQELAERLVGIAVPDFYGAYLEQRLATARKAL
;
A
#
# COMPACT_ATOMS: atom_id res chain seq x y z
N MET A 1 -68.29 -13.34 -40.08
CA MET A 1 -68.15 -12.68 -38.75
C MET A 1 -67.73 -13.74 -37.73
N HIS A 2 -66.90 -13.35 -36.77
CA HIS A 2 -66.29 -14.11 -35.66
C HIS A 2 -65.10 -15.05 -35.99
N THR A 3 -63.86 -14.53 -36.08
CA THR A 3 -62.87 -14.25 -35.01
C THR A 3 -62.29 -15.48 -34.31
N GLY A 4 -61.03 -15.79 -34.64
CA GLY A 4 -60.21 -16.81 -33.99
C GLY A 4 -59.81 -16.46 -32.56
N ARG A 5 -59.54 -17.51 -31.77
CA ARG A 5 -58.95 -17.42 -30.43
C ARG A 5 -57.67 -18.23 -30.40
N ARG A 6 -56.54 -17.57 -30.70
CA ARG A 6 -55.20 -18.07 -30.38
C ARG A 6 -55.05 -17.98 -28.86
N ARG A 7 -54.83 -19.12 -28.21
CA ARG A 7 -54.56 -19.20 -26.76
C ARG A 7 -53.12 -18.73 -26.54
N PHE A 8 -52.96 -17.51 -26.03
CA PHE A 8 -51.67 -16.98 -25.58
C PHE A 8 -51.24 -17.72 -24.31
N SER A 9 -50.13 -18.45 -24.40
CA SER A 9 -49.43 -19.02 -23.24
C SER A 9 -48.83 -17.87 -22.44
N LYS A 10 -49.24 -17.74 -21.17
CA LYS A 10 -48.65 -16.77 -20.23
C LYS A 10 -47.36 -17.38 -19.68
N SER A 11 -46.23 -17.10 -20.32
CA SER A 11 -44.92 -17.34 -19.73
C SER A 11 -44.69 -16.29 -18.64
N LEU A 12 -44.68 -16.74 -17.39
CA LEU A 12 -44.36 -15.92 -16.22
C LEU A 12 -42.83 -15.67 -16.23
N ALA A 13 -42.41 -14.50 -16.70
CA ALA A 13 -41.01 -14.08 -16.64
C ALA A 13 -40.69 -13.66 -15.20
N CYS A 14 -40.03 -14.54 -14.45
CA CYS A 14 -39.49 -14.24 -13.12
C CYS A 14 -38.19 -13.44 -13.32
N ALA A 15 -38.28 -12.12 -13.31
CA ALA A 15 -37.12 -11.24 -13.29
C ALA A 15 -36.49 -11.28 -11.88
N LEU A 16 -35.48 -12.12 -11.70
CA LEU A 16 -34.59 -12.08 -10.54
C LEU A 16 -33.77 -10.79 -10.59
N ALA A 17 -34.27 -9.76 -9.91
CA ALA A 17 -33.48 -8.58 -9.59
C ALA A 17 -32.41 -8.98 -8.56
N LEU A 18 -31.23 -9.36 -9.05
CA LEU A 18 -30.04 -9.50 -8.21
C LEU A 18 -29.66 -8.09 -7.72
N PRO A 19 -29.65 -7.83 -6.40
CA PRO A 19 -29.07 -6.59 -5.91
C PRO A 19 -27.59 -6.62 -6.26
N ALA A 20 -27.16 -5.69 -7.11
CA ALA A 20 -25.75 -5.38 -7.32
C ALA A 20 -25.22 -4.77 -6.01
N ALA A 21 -24.88 -5.62 -5.05
CA ALA A 21 -24.11 -5.23 -3.90
C ALA A 21 -22.70 -4.90 -4.41
N TRP A 22 -22.38 -3.61 -4.48
CA TRP A 22 -21.04 -3.13 -4.74
C TRP A 22 -20.18 -3.52 -3.54
N ALA A 23 -19.57 -4.70 -3.60
CA ALA A 23 -18.58 -5.10 -2.62
C ALA A 23 -17.37 -4.17 -2.77
N GLN A 24 -17.22 -3.21 -1.86
CA GLN A 24 -15.94 -2.53 -1.71
C GLN A 24 -14.94 -3.56 -1.22
N ALA A 25 -14.01 -3.97 -2.09
CA ALA A 25 -12.85 -4.73 -1.66
C ALA A 25 -12.13 -3.89 -0.61
N LYS A 26 -11.89 -4.46 0.58
CA LYS A 26 -11.06 -3.80 1.59
C LYS A 26 -9.67 -3.58 0.99
N ASP A 27 -9.11 -2.39 1.20
CA ASP A 27 -7.72 -2.08 0.84
C ASP A 27 -6.82 -3.21 1.31
N THR A 28 -5.90 -3.66 0.46
CA THR A 28 -4.94 -4.67 0.91
C THR A 28 -4.08 -4.01 2.00
N ALA A 29 -3.62 -4.75 3.00
CA ALA A 29 -2.92 -4.15 4.14
C ALA A 29 -1.47 -4.64 4.21
N LEU A 30 -0.52 -3.72 4.00
CA LEU A 30 0.82 -3.88 4.56
C LEU A 30 0.75 -3.68 6.08
N PRO A 31 1.64 -4.33 6.85
CA PRO A 31 1.67 -4.13 8.30
C PRO A 31 2.03 -2.69 8.64
N VAL A 32 1.45 -2.18 9.73
CA VAL A 32 1.76 -0.86 10.30
C VAL A 32 2.72 -1.07 11.48
N PRO A 33 3.89 -0.41 11.51
CA PRO A 33 4.83 -0.58 12.59
C PRO A 33 4.36 0.19 13.83
N ALA A 34 4.51 -0.40 15.01
CA ALA A 34 4.35 0.33 16.28
C ALA A 34 5.60 1.17 16.62
N SER A 35 6.77 0.74 16.13
CA SER A 35 8.05 1.42 16.30
C SER A 35 8.85 1.34 15.00
N LEU A 36 9.30 2.51 14.51
CA LEU A 36 10.12 2.61 13.32
C LEU A 36 11.52 2.05 13.55
N ALA A 37 12.11 2.34 14.71
CA ALA A 37 13.40 1.79 15.11
C ALA A 37 13.35 0.25 15.13
N GLN A 38 12.32 -0.35 15.73
CA GLN A 38 12.21 -1.81 15.79
C GLN A 38 11.97 -2.42 14.40
N ALA A 39 11.15 -1.79 13.55
CA ALA A 39 10.95 -2.25 12.18
C ALA A 39 12.25 -2.23 11.38
N ALA A 40 13.07 -1.18 11.53
CA ALA A 40 14.36 -1.08 10.86
C ALA A 40 15.41 -2.06 11.40
N LEU A 41 15.46 -2.30 12.72
CA LEU A 41 16.33 -3.33 13.30
C LEU A 41 15.96 -4.73 12.80
N THR A 42 14.66 -5.03 12.72
CA THR A 42 14.18 -6.31 12.18
C THR A 42 14.59 -6.46 10.73
N ALA A 43 14.49 -5.38 9.93
CA ALA A 43 14.91 -5.42 8.55
C ALA A 43 16.43 -5.64 8.38
N GLY A 44 17.22 -4.86 9.11
CA GLY A 44 18.68 -4.96 9.08
C GLY A 44 19.20 -6.32 9.54
N ALA A 45 18.53 -6.99 10.48
CA ALA A 45 18.88 -8.34 10.91
C ALA A 45 18.79 -9.39 9.78
N THR A 46 18.06 -9.08 8.71
CA THR A 46 17.93 -9.91 7.50
C THR A 46 18.72 -9.39 6.31
N GLY A 47 19.55 -8.36 6.49
CA GLY A 47 20.29 -7.72 5.39
C GLY A 47 19.40 -6.92 4.44
N GLU A 48 18.23 -6.49 4.90
CA GLU A 48 17.26 -5.72 4.11
C GLU A 48 17.10 -4.29 4.68
N PRO A 49 16.91 -3.27 3.82
CA PRO A 49 16.46 -1.97 4.27
C PRO A 49 15.01 -2.04 4.76
N LEU A 50 14.61 -1.12 5.63
CA LEU A 50 13.20 -0.89 5.92
C LEU A 50 12.56 -0.20 4.72
N VAL A 51 11.63 -0.88 4.05
CA VAL A 51 10.83 -0.29 2.98
C VAL A 51 9.53 0.24 3.57
N LEU A 52 9.34 1.56 3.54
CA LEU A 52 8.18 2.20 4.15
C LEU A 52 7.33 2.93 3.11
N LEU A 53 6.11 2.43 2.90
CA LEU A 53 5.10 3.11 2.11
C LEU A 53 4.40 4.18 2.93
N ILE A 54 4.52 5.43 2.51
CA ILE A 54 3.62 6.50 2.93
C ILE A 54 2.35 6.41 2.08
N SER A 55 1.25 6.06 2.73
CA SER A 55 -0.03 5.77 2.11
C SER A 55 -1.10 6.75 2.57
N LEU A 56 -2.23 6.73 1.85
CA LEU A 56 -3.47 7.39 2.22
C LEU A 56 -4.62 6.37 2.05
N PRO A 57 -5.59 6.27 2.99
CA PRO A 57 -6.74 5.38 2.82
C PRO A 57 -7.55 5.72 1.58
N GLY A 58 -7.99 4.70 0.82
CA GLY A 58 -8.76 4.91 -0.41
C GLY A 58 -7.99 5.54 -1.59
N CYS A 59 -6.66 5.69 -1.48
CA CYS A 59 -5.80 6.16 -2.56
C CYS A 59 -5.55 5.05 -3.60
N PRO A 60 -6.09 5.15 -4.83
CA PRO A 60 -5.99 4.07 -5.83
C PRO A 60 -4.55 3.79 -6.25
N PHE A 61 -3.70 4.82 -6.31
CA PHE A 61 -2.28 4.65 -6.60
C PHE A 61 -1.53 3.96 -5.44
N CYS A 62 -1.89 4.26 -4.20
CA CYS A 62 -1.31 3.62 -3.03
C CYS A 62 -1.67 2.12 -3.00
N GLU A 63 -2.91 1.77 -3.37
CA GLU A 63 -3.33 0.38 -3.54
C GLU A 63 -2.58 -0.31 -4.69
N LEU A 64 -2.36 0.38 -5.82
CA LEU A 64 -1.56 -0.15 -6.92
C LEU A 64 -0.14 -0.50 -6.47
N VAL A 65 0.57 0.42 -5.78
CA VAL A 65 1.93 0.19 -5.25
C VAL A 65 1.95 -1.03 -4.35
N ARG A 66 0.98 -1.09 -3.44
CA ARG A 66 0.90 -2.13 -2.43
C ARG A 66 0.65 -3.50 -3.01
N ARG A 67 -0.41 -3.64 -3.82
CA ARG A 67 -0.89 -4.92 -4.33
C ARG A 67 0.02 -5.49 -5.41
N SER A 68 0.57 -4.62 -6.26
CA SER A 68 1.31 -5.06 -7.45
C SER A 68 2.81 -5.18 -7.20
N TYR A 69 3.35 -4.53 -6.17
CA TYR A 69 4.80 -4.48 -5.95
C TYR A 69 5.19 -4.87 -4.52
N LEU A 70 4.74 -4.13 -3.49
CA LEU A 70 5.27 -4.31 -2.15
C LEU A 70 4.81 -5.60 -1.45
N LEU A 71 3.56 -6.02 -1.66
CA LEU A 71 3.07 -7.29 -1.09
C LEU A 71 3.73 -8.52 -1.76
N PRO A 72 3.80 -8.62 -3.10
CA PRO A 72 4.58 -9.67 -3.74
C PRO A 72 6.04 -9.70 -3.27
N ALA A 73 6.72 -8.55 -3.24
CA ALA A 73 8.11 -8.46 -2.81
C ALA A 73 8.32 -8.93 -1.36
N ARG A 74 7.36 -8.62 -0.47
CA ARG A 74 7.39 -9.09 0.92
C ARG A 74 7.18 -10.60 1.04
N LEU A 75 6.27 -11.15 0.25
CA LEU A 75 5.91 -12.58 0.34
C LEU A 75 6.91 -13.49 -0.37
N ASN A 76 7.47 -13.04 -1.49
CA ASN A 76 8.29 -13.87 -2.36
C ASN A 76 9.78 -13.59 -2.20
N ASP A 77 10.15 -12.33 -1.94
CA ASP A 77 11.55 -11.87 -2.00
C ASP A 77 12.10 -11.43 -0.63
N GLY A 78 11.31 -11.58 0.44
CA GLY A 78 11.72 -11.25 1.81
C GLY A 78 11.82 -9.76 2.13
N VAL A 79 11.35 -8.89 1.23
CA VAL A 79 11.43 -7.43 1.41
C VAL A 79 10.66 -6.99 2.66
N GLN A 80 11.29 -6.14 3.46
CA GLN A 80 10.75 -5.67 4.73
C GLN A 80 9.86 -4.46 4.50
N ALA A 81 8.73 -4.69 3.84
CA ALA A 81 7.75 -3.67 3.47
C ALA A 81 6.71 -3.43 4.57
N TRP A 82 6.58 -2.17 4.96
CA TRP A 82 5.65 -1.64 5.95
C TRP A 82 4.91 -0.43 5.39
N GLN A 83 3.90 0.05 6.10
CA GLN A 83 3.22 1.29 5.73
C GLN A 83 2.87 2.16 6.94
N ILE A 84 2.66 3.45 6.66
CA ILE A 84 2.00 4.38 7.56
C ILE A 84 1.03 5.28 6.78
N ASP A 85 -0.06 5.69 7.44
CA ASP A 85 -1.04 6.62 6.88
C ASP A 85 -0.60 8.07 7.13
N VAL A 86 -0.44 8.84 6.05
CA VAL A 86 0.00 10.24 6.08
C VAL A 86 -0.95 11.15 6.87
N LEU A 87 -2.22 10.78 7.03
CA LEU A 87 -3.21 11.58 7.77
C LEU A 87 -3.38 11.16 9.23
N ASN A 88 -2.77 10.04 9.66
CA ASN A 88 -2.99 9.54 11.00
C ASN A 88 -2.25 10.38 12.06
N LYS A 89 -3.04 11.06 12.89
CA LYS A 89 -2.60 11.98 13.97
C LYS A 89 -2.83 11.44 15.37
N THR A 90 -3.37 10.24 15.51
CA THR A 90 -3.85 9.72 16.81
C THR A 90 -3.17 8.42 17.22
N ALA A 91 -2.81 7.57 16.27
CA ALA A 91 -2.09 6.35 16.58
C ALA A 91 -0.67 6.68 17.04
N LEU A 92 -0.30 6.13 18.20
CA LEU A 92 1.05 6.21 18.73
C LEU A 92 2.01 5.44 17.81
N LEU A 93 3.09 6.13 17.41
CA LEU A 93 4.21 5.57 16.67
C LEU A 93 5.48 5.94 17.44
N ILE A 94 6.40 5.00 17.63
CA ILE A 94 7.72 5.32 18.18
C ILE A 94 8.69 5.65 17.04
N GLY A 95 9.30 6.82 17.11
CA GLY A 95 10.27 7.33 16.14
C GLY A 95 11.61 6.58 16.17
N PHE A 96 12.53 6.97 15.27
CA PHE A 96 13.91 6.46 15.27
C PHE A 96 14.75 6.96 16.45
N ASP A 97 14.35 8.09 17.03
CA ASP A 97 14.93 8.68 18.24
C ASP A 97 14.37 8.07 19.55
N GLY A 98 13.49 7.07 19.44
CA GLY A 98 12.81 6.44 20.57
C GLY A 98 11.68 7.30 21.17
N GLN A 99 11.39 8.47 20.62
CA GLN A 99 10.36 9.36 21.14
C GLN A 99 8.97 9.02 20.55
N PRO A 100 7.89 9.25 21.31
CA PRO A 100 6.54 9.11 20.80
C PRO A 100 6.25 10.17 19.74
N THR A 101 5.63 9.73 18.65
CA THR A 101 5.19 10.57 17.52
C THR A 101 3.89 10.01 16.92
N THR A 102 3.49 10.56 15.78
CA THR A 102 2.39 10.06 14.94
C THR A 102 2.87 9.93 13.50
N ALA A 103 2.18 9.13 12.69
CA ALA A 103 2.52 9.00 11.27
C ALA A 103 2.48 10.36 10.54
N ALA A 104 1.49 11.20 10.82
CA ALA A 104 1.39 12.54 10.23
C ALA A 104 2.55 13.47 10.62
N LEU A 105 3.00 13.43 11.88
CA LEU A 105 4.15 14.23 12.32
C LEU A 105 5.46 13.71 11.71
N GLN A 106 5.64 12.39 11.70
CA GLN A 106 6.84 11.76 11.18
C GLN A 106 7.00 11.99 9.66
N THR A 107 5.93 11.80 8.88
CA THR A 107 5.95 12.03 7.43
C THR A 107 6.24 13.49 7.08
N LYS A 108 5.72 14.44 7.88
CA LYS A 108 6.05 15.86 7.76
C LYS A 108 7.53 16.13 8.03
N ALA A 109 8.11 15.52 9.07
CA ALA A 109 9.54 15.66 9.39
C ALA A 109 10.43 15.17 8.23
N TRP A 110 10.05 14.07 7.57
CA TRP A 110 10.74 13.55 6.38
C TRP A 110 10.43 14.29 5.07
N LYS A 111 9.54 15.30 5.10
CA LYS A 111 9.01 15.96 3.89
C LYS A 111 8.42 14.95 2.89
N ALA A 112 7.82 13.88 3.40
CA ALA A 112 7.25 12.77 2.63
C ALA A 112 5.72 12.78 2.74
N THR A 113 5.08 13.90 2.38
CA THR A 113 3.62 14.09 2.52
C THR A 113 2.84 13.78 1.24
N PHE A 114 3.53 13.58 0.12
CA PHE A 114 2.90 13.15 -1.13
C PHE A 114 2.68 11.64 -1.12
N THR A 115 1.55 11.16 -1.65
CA THR A 115 1.22 9.73 -1.66
C THR A 115 0.94 9.22 -3.07
N PRO A 116 1.36 7.98 -3.40
CA PRO A 116 2.26 7.13 -2.60
C PRO A 116 3.69 7.68 -2.58
N THR A 117 4.41 7.48 -1.47
CA THR A 117 5.87 7.63 -1.43
C THR A 117 6.48 6.39 -0.79
N VAL A 118 7.49 5.78 -1.41
CA VAL A 118 8.22 4.64 -0.85
C VAL A 118 9.61 5.08 -0.41
N LEU A 119 9.88 4.97 0.88
CA LEU A 119 11.17 5.26 1.49
C LEU A 119 11.97 3.96 1.67
N PHE A 120 13.30 4.06 1.57
CA PHE A 120 14.25 2.96 1.81
C PHE A 120 15.17 3.38 2.95
N LEU A 121 14.91 2.87 4.15
CA LEU A 121 15.46 3.40 5.39
C LEU A 121 16.45 2.43 6.04
N GLY A 122 17.52 2.97 6.61
CA GLY A 122 18.47 2.25 7.45
C GLY A 122 18.06 2.20 8.92
N SER A 123 18.92 1.61 9.75
CA SER A 123 18.67 1.39 11.18
C SER A 123 18.43 2.67 11.99
N GLN A 124 18.91 3.83 11.53
CA GLN A 124 18.75 5.12 12.19
C GLN A 124 17.75 6.04 11.46
N GLY A 125 17.02 5.51 10.48
CA GLY A 125 16.03 6.27 9.71
C GLY A 125 16.60 7.16 8.61
N GLN A 126 17.88 7.00 8.29
CA GLN A 126 18.51 7.60 7.11
C GLN A 126 18.01 6.95 5.82
N GLU A 127 17.81 7.73 4.76
CA GLU A 127 17.49 7.19 3.44
C GLU A 127 18.73 6.59 2.79
N LEU A 128 18.66 5.28 2.50
CA LEU A 128 19.73 4.50 1.89
C LEU A 128 19.67 4.52 0.35
N ALA A 129 18.52 4.87 -0.20
CA ALA A 129 18.32 5.08 -1.62
C ALA A 129 17.31 6.22 -1.84
N GLU A 130 17.35 6.82 -3.01
CA GLU A 130 16.36 7.79 -3.44
C GLU A 130 14.95 7.20 -3.35
N ARG A 131 14.08 7.88 -2.61
CA ARG A 131 12.67 7.51 -2.49
C ARG A 131 11.93 7.51 -3.83
N LEU A 132 10.90 6.67 -3.94
CA LEU A 132 9.97 6.71 -5.07
C LEU A 132 8.79 7.60 -4.71
N VAL A 133 8.54 8.65 -5.49
CA VAL A 133 7.42 9.59 -5.26
C VAL A 133 6.40 9.44 -6.39
N GLY A 134 5.17 9.07 -6.04
CA GLY A 134 4.10 8.78 -6.99
C GLY A 134 4.36 7.53 -7.84
N ILE A 135 3.60 7.41 -8.92
CA ILE A 135 3.72 6.33 -9.91
C ILE A 135 3.71 6.98 -11.29
N ALA A 136 4.79 7.68 -11.64
CA ALA A 136 4.84 8.46 -12.88
C ALA A 136 4.63 7.60 -14.13
N VAL A 137 5.22 6.40 -14.16
CA VAL A 137 5.02 5.43 -15.25
C VAL A 137 4.93 4.02 -14.65
N PRO A 138 3.72 3.43 -14.55
CA PRO A 138 3.52 2.12 -13.92
C PRO A 138 4.41 1.02 -14.52
N ASP A 139 4.58 1.00 -15.84
CA ASP A 139 5.32 -0.05 -16.55
C ASP A 139 6.80 -0.16 -16.12
N PHE A 140 7.38 0.94 -15.62
CA PHE A 140 8.76 0.97 -15.13
C PHE A 140 8.88 0.98 -13.61
N TYR A 141 7.76 1.06 -12.88
CA TYR A 141 7.77 1.20 -11.43
C TYR A 141 8.49 0.03 -10.75
N GLY A 142 8.26 -1.19 -11.22
CA GLY A 142 8.94 -2.39 -10.70
C GLY A 142 10.45 -2.32 -10.87
N ALA A 143 10.94 -1.91 -12.04
CA ALA A 143 12.37 -1.75 -12.29
C ALA A 143 13.00 -0.68 -11.39
N TYR A 144 12.30 0.44 -11.17
CA TYR A 144 12.76 1.47 -10.24
C TYR A 144 12.79 0.96 -8.80
N LEU A 145 11.76 0.23 -8.35
CA LEU A 145 11.74 -0.39 -7.03
C LEU A 145 12.94 -1.31 -6.82
N GLU A 146 13.20 -2.21 -7.76
CA GLU A 146 14.35 -3.13 -7.69
C GLU A 146 15.68 -2.37 -7.68
N GLN A 147 15.82 -1.32 -8.49
CA GLN A 147 17.02 -0.49 -8.50
C GLN A 147 17.25 0.21 -7.14
N ARG A 148 16.18 0.73 -6.51
CA ARG A 148 16.29 1.38 -5.19
C ARG A 148 16.56 0.37 -4.09
N LEU A 149 15.95 -0.82 -4.12
CA LEU A 149 16.29 -1.92 -3.22
C LEU A 149 17.75 -2.33 -3.34
N ALA A 150 18.25 -2.55 -4.55
CA ALA A 150 19.64 -2.91 -4.80
C ALA A 150 20.61 -1.82 -4.31
N THR A 151 20.28 -0.54 -4.52
CA THR A 151 21.06 0.58 -3.98
C THR A 151 21.05 0.59 -2.46
N ALA A 152 19.88 0.45 -1.84
CA ALA A 152 19.73 0.48 -0.39
C ALA A 152 20.45 -0.69 0.30
N ARG A 153 20.36 -1.91 -0.25
CA ARG A 153 21.08 -3.10 0.24
C ARG A 153 22.60 -2.91 0.22
N LYS A 154 23.14 -2.21 -0.78
CA LYS A 154 24.58 -1.89 -0.86
C LYS A 154 25.04 -0.86 0.17
N ALA A 155 24.10 -0.10 0.75
CA ALA A 155 24.37 0.98 1.69
C ALA A 155 24.07 0.62 3.16
N LEU A 156 23.64 -0.62 3.43
CA LEU A 156 23.49 -1.18 4.78
C LEU A 156 24.85 -1.35 5.47
#